data_AF-A0A8X6HUG9-F1
#
_entry.id   AF-A0A8X6HUG9-F1
#
_cell.length_a   1.000
_cell.length_b   1.000
_cell.length_c   1.000
_cell.angle_alpha   90.00
_cell.angle_beta   90.00
_cell.angle_gamma   90.00
#
_symmetry.space_group_name_H-M   'P 1'
#
loop_
_entity.id
_entity.type
_entity.pdbx_description
1 polymer ?
#
loop_
_entity_poly.entity_id
_entity_poly.type
_entity_poly.pdbx_seq_one_letter_code
_entity_poly.pdbx_strand_id
1 'polypeptide(L)'
;MKKPVEDFFSCRIVSSVGQRNCKTDDLVIGSYYSDSNFWGVCYTINSRWSQQHKVLEKIRRSDKMEIEFFINVTDRNTNASMDTIKLPKYNYPSSVAIQLGLHHNDVSLSPHRNGVELLGGKNYQITLKQVCSDSLK
;
A
#
# COMPACT_ATOMS: atom_id res chain seq x y z
N MET A 1 -18.81 -6.88 -2.91
CA MET A 1 -18.85 -5.59 -2.20
C MET A 1 -17.41 -5.15 -1.98
N LYS A 2 -16.99 -3.94 -2.39
CA LYS A 2 -15.64 -3.44 -2.05
C LYS A 2 -15.63 -3.21 -0.53
N LYS A 3 -14.74 -3.88 0.19
CA LYS A 3 -14.55 -3.62 1.61
C LYS A 3 -14.13 -2.15 1.83
N PRO A 4 -14.60 -1.50 2.91
CA PRO A 4 -14.10 -0.21 3.36
C PRO A 4 -12.56 -0.20 3.41
N VAL A 5 -11.95 0.92 3.02
CA VAL A 5 -10.47 1.07 3.04
C VAL A 5 -9.94 0.99 4.46
N GLU A 6 -10.75 1.47 5.41
CA GLU A 6 -10.50 1.48 6.84
C GLU A 6 -10.35 0.07 7.42
N ASP A 7 -10.94 -0.94 6.76
CA ASP A 7 -10.80 -2.35 7.14
C ASP A 7 -9.44 -2.94 6.69
N PHE A 8 -8.68 -2.23 5.85
CA PHE A 8 -7.36 -2.66 5.36
C PHE A 8 -6.22 -1.89 6.00
N PHE A 9 -6.37 -0.58 6.21
CA PHE A 9 -5.36 0.21 6.88
C PHE A 9 -5.92 1.48 7.52
N SER A 10 -5.23 1.94 8.57
CA SER A 10 -5.35 3.30 9.08
C SER A 10 -4.09 4.09 8.73
N CYS A 11 -4.22 5.40 8.51
CA CYS A 11 -3.09 6.27 8.19
C CYS A 11 -3.27 7.62 8.88
N ARG A 12 -2.22 8.08 9.56
CA ARG A 12 -2.16 9.43 10.15
C ARG A 12 -0.82 10.11 9.88
N ILE A 13 -0.87 11.43 9.83
CA ILE A 13 0.30 12.29 9.75
C ILE A 13 0.48 12.98 11.10
N VAL A 14 1.61 12.70 11.74
CA VAL A 14 2.03 13.26 13.03
C VAL A 14 3.06 14.36 12.77
N SER A 15 2.80 15.55 13.30
CA SER A 15 3.65 16.73 13.16
C SER A 15 3.83 17.42 14.51
N SER A 16 4.74 18.40 14.60
CA SER A 16 4.93 19.20 15.82
C SER A 16 3.69 20.00 16.24
N VAL A 17 2.78 20.29 15.29
CA VAL A 17 1.57 21.09 15.53
C VAL A 17 0.32 20.23 15.78
N GLY A 18 0.45 18.89 15.76
CA GLY A 18 -0.66 17.97 16.00
C GLY A 18 -0.69 16.78 15.06
N GLN A 19 -1.79 16.02 15.15
CA GLN A 19 -2.05 14.81 14.37
C GLN A 19 -3.29 14.99 13.50
N ARG A 20 -3.28 14.41 12.30
CA ARG A 20 -4.44 14.35 11.40
C ARG A 20 -4.46 13.04 10.64
N ASN A 21 -5.65 12.59 10.22
CA ASN A 21 -5.78 11.42 9.36
C ASN A 21 -5.28 11.74 7.95
N CYS A 22 -4.73 10.74 7.26
CA CYS A 22 -4.43 10.85 5.83
C CYS A 22 -5.75 10.90 5.04
N LYS A 23 -5.71 11.49 3.84
CA LYS A 23 -6.84 11.47 2.92
C LYS A 23 -6.94 10.11 2.23
N THR A 24 -8.07 9.43 2.46
CA THR A 24 -8.39 8.10 1.90
C THR A 24 -9.67 8.08 1.07
N ASP A 25 -10.28 9.24 0.85
CA ASP A 25 -11.51 9.43 0.08
C ASP A 25 -11.30 9.30 -1.43
N ASP A 26 -10.07 9.51 -1.92
CA ASP A 26 -9.75 9.60 -3.34
C ASP A 26 -8.59 8.67 -3.77
N LEU A 27 -8.45 7.51 -3.11
CA LEU A 27 -7.36 6.58 -3.38
C LEU A 27 -7.33 6.07 -4.81
N VAL A 28 -6.11 5.94 -5.35
CA VAL A 28 -5.90 5.21 -6.59
C VAL A 28 -5.89 3.72 -6.25
N ILE A 29 -6.85 2.99 -6.82
CA ILE A 29 -6.97 1.54 -6.67
C ILE A 29 -6.52 0.91 -7.98
N GLY A 30 -5.46 0.10 -7.91
CA GLY A 30 -4.94 -0.64 -9.05
C GLY A 30 -4.90 -2.13 -8.76
N SER A 31 -5.05 -2.94 -9.80
CA SER A 31 -4.65 -4.34 -9.77
C SER A 31 -3.25 -4.46 -10.38
N TYR A 32 -2.33 -5.10 -9.67
CA TYR A 32 -1.01 -5.42 -10.22
C TYR A 32 -0.89 -6.92 -10.42
N TYR A 33 -0.35 -7.30 -11.58
CA TYR A 33 -0.04 -8.67 -11.87
C TYR A 33 1.15 -9.11 -11.02
N SER A 34 0.98 -10.21 -10.27
CA SER A 34 2.07 -10.91 -9.60
C SER A 34 2.40 -12.19 -10.36
N ASP A 35 3.66 -12.62 -10.32
CA ASP A 35 4.12 -13.84 -11.00
C ASP A 35 3.43 -15.11 -10.46
N SER A 36 2.70 -14.99 -9.34
CA SER A 36 1.89 -16.04 -8.73
C SER A 36 0.49 -16.23 -9.36
N ASN A 37 0.16 -15.51 -10.45
CA ASN A 37 -1.18 -15.44 -11.04
C ASN A 37 -2.28 -14.95 -10.07
N PHE A 38 -1.89 -14.35 -8.95
CA PHE A 38 -2.81 -13.77 -7.98
C PHE A 38 -2.93 -12.27 -8.23
N TRP A 39 -4.16 -11.80 -8.41
CA TRP A 39 -4.47 -10.37 -8.52
C TRP A 39 -4.52 -9.76 -7.13
N GLY A 40 -3.46 -9.03 -6.77
CA GLY A 40 -3.47 -8.19 -5.57
C GLY A 40 -4.19 -6.87 -5.86
N VAL A 41 -5.16 -6.50 -5.01
CA VAL A 41 -5.68 -5.12 -4.98
C VAL A 41 -4.65 -4.26 -4.24
N CYS A 42 -4.16 -3.22 -4.89
CA CYS A 42 -3.24 -2.27 -4.28
C CYS A 42 -3.91 -0.90 -4.14
N TYR A 43 -3.63 -0.25 -3.01
CA TYR A 43 -4.10 1.08 -2.70
C TYR A 43 -2.91 2.03 -2.71
N THR A 44 -3.04 3.14 -3.44
CA THR A 44 -2.03 4.19 -3.48
C THR A 44 -2.61 5.47 -2.90
N ILE A 45 -2.00 5.94 -1.81
CA ILE A 45 -2.33 7.22 -1.17
C ILE A 45 -1.47 8.35 -1.75
N ASN A 46 -1.96 9.58 -1.68
CA ASN A 46 -1.22 10.78 -2.10
C ASN A 46 -0.68 10.76 -3.56
N SER A 47 -1.37 10.10 -4.49
CA SER A 47 -1.00 10.02 -5.91
C SER A 47 -1.88 10.88 -6.82
N ARG A 48 -1.25 11.50 -7.82
CA ARG A 48 -1.83 12.25 -8.96
C ARG A 48 -1.91 11.41 -10.23
N TRP A 49 -1.47 10.16 -10.19
CA TRP A 49 -1.51 9.30 -11.37
C TRP A 49 -2.94 9.24 -11.94
N SER A 50 -3.05 9.49 -13.25
CA SER A 50 -4.30 9.66 -14.00
C SER A 50 -5.27 10.76 -13.51
N GLN A 51 -4.86 11.63 -12.56
CA GLN A 51 -5.69 12.66 -11.95
C GLN A 51 -4.88 13.96 -11.73
N GLN A 52 -4.51 14.65 -12.81
CA GLN A 52 -3.58 15.79 -12.76
C GLN A 52 -4.04 16.96 -11.86
N HIS A 53 -5.36 17.18 -11.75
CA HIS A 53 -5.93 18.27 -10.95
C HIS A 53 -6.10 17.91 -9.48
N LYS A 54 -5.72 16.70 -9.06
CA LYS A 54 -5.89 16.23 -7.69
C LYS A 54 -5.03 17.03 -6.72
N VAL A 55 -5.66 17.50 -5.65
CA VAL A 55 -4.99 18.21 -4.56
C VAL A 55 -4.39 17.19 -3.60
N LEU A 56 -3.07 17.12 -3.61
CA LEU A 56 -2.31 16.21 -2.76
C LEU A 56 -2.21 16.70 -1.32
N GLU A 57 -2.02 15.76 -0.41
CA GLU A 57 -1.70 16.07 0.97
C GLU A 57 -0.31 16.71 1.06
N LYS A 58 -0.24 17.85 1.75
CA LYS A 58 1.02 18.49 2.06
C LYS A 58 1.65 17.76 3.24
N ILE A 59 2.76 17.07 2.98
CA ILE A 59 3.58 16.38 3.98
C ILE A 59 4.90 17.12 4.07
N ARG A 60 5.25 17.65 5.24
CA ARG A 60 6.52 18.34 5.46
C ARG A 60 7.61 17.32 5.76
N ARG A 61 8.87 17.70 5.55
CA ARG A 61 10.04 16.86 5.87
C ARG A 61 10.11 16.46 7.36
N SER A 62 9.57 17.30 8.24
CA SER A 62 9.49 17.05 9.69
C SER A 62 8.30 16.17 10.09
N ASP A 63 7.38 15.91 9.18
CA ASP A 63 6.18 15.12 9.49
C ASP A 63 6.53 13.63 9.46
N LYS A 64 5.88 12.87 10.34
CA LYS A 64 5.92 11.41 10.37
C LYS A 64 4.59 10.89 9.86
N MET A 65 4.64 9.96 8.91
CA MET A 65 3.46 9.18 8.51
C MET A 65 3.46 7.86 9.28
N GLU A 66 2.33 7.55 9.90
CA GLU A 66 2.09 6.28 10.60
C GLU A 66 0.96 5.56 9.90
N ILE A 67 1.23 4.32 9.48
CA ILE A 67 0.29 3.47 8.77
C ILE A 67 0.21 2.14 9.51
N GLU A 68 -1.00 1.74 9.87
CA GLU A 68 -1.28 0.43 10.46
C GLU A 68 -2.09 -0.39 9.46
N PHE A 69 -1.65 -1.61 9.17
CA PHE A 69 -2.30 -2.49 8.21
C PHE A 69 -3.02 -3.62 8.94
N PHE A 70 -4.27 -3.85 8.57
CA PHE A 70 -5.11 -4.90 9.11
C PHE A 70 -5.23 -6.02 8.07
N ILE A 71 -4.70 -7.20 8.40
CA ILE A 71 -4.77 -8.36 7.53
C ILE A 71 -5.59 -9.44 8.21
N ASN A 72 -6.84 -9.57 7.80
CA ASN A 72 -7.66 -10.69 8.21
C ASN A 72 -7.38 -11.90 7.29
N VAL A 73 -6.63 -12.88 7.79
CA VAL A 73 -6.35 -14.13 7.06
C VAL A 73 -7.55 -15.05 6.95
N THR A 74 -8.53 -14.96 7.86
CA THR A 74 -9.72 -15.82 7.84
C THR A 74 -10.70 -15.40 6.74
N ASP A 75 -10.70 -14.11 6.38
CA ASP A 75 -11.54 -13.57 5.31
C ASP A 75 -11.08 -13.95 3.90
N ARG A 76 -9.91 -14.60 3.78
CA ARG A 76 -9.41 -15.06 2.48
C ARG A 76 -10.21 -16.24 1.93
N ASN A 77 -10.96 -16.95 2.78
CA ASN A 77 -11.67 -18.19 2.43
C ASN A 77 -13.17 -18.18 2.77
N THR A 78 -13.70 -17.12 3.38
CA THR A 78 -15.06 -17.03 3.92
C THR A 78 -16.17 -17.22 2.88
N ASN A 79 -15.87 -17.11 1.58
CA ASN A 79 -16.82 -17.35 0.48
C ASN A 79 -16.25 -18.24 -0.65
N ALA A 80 -15.11 -18.90 -0.43
CA ALA A 80 -14.53 -19.80 -1.42
C ALA A 80 -14.88 -21.25 -1.04
N SER A 81 -15.66 -21.94 -1.87
CA SER A 81 -15.86 -23.38 -1.72
C SER A 81 -14.49 -24.06 -1.73
N MET A 82 -14.11 -24.74 -0.65
CA MET A 82 -12.78 -25.37 -0.56
C MET A 82 -12.53 -26.35 -1.72
N ASP A 83 -13.60 -26.88 -2.31
CA ASP A 83 -13.54 -27.81 -3.45
C ASP A 83 -13.18 -27.13 -4.78
N THR A 84 -13.21 -25.80 -4.87
CA THR A 84 -12.84 -25.04 -6.08
C THR A 84 -11.53 -24.24 -5.93
N ILE A 85 -10.90 -24.25 -4.76
CA ILE A 85 -9.65 -23.54 -4.51
C ILE A 85 -8.48 -24.36 -5.07
N LYS A 86 -8.05 -24.05 -6.30
CA LYS A 86 -6.69 -24.40 -6.74
C LYS A 86 -5.70 -23.51 -5.98
N LEU A 87 -5.17 -24.02 -4.88
CA LEU A 87 -4.04 -23.40 -4.20
C LEU A 87 -2.88 -23.27 -5.19
N PRO A 88 -2.24 -22.10 -5.32
CA PRO A 88 -1.05 -21.96 -6.15
C PRO A 88 -0.03 -23.03 -5.77
N LYS A 89 0.51 -23.73 -6.80
CA LYS A 89 1.48 -24.83 -6.63
C LYS A 89 2.80 -24.39 -5.96
N TYR A 90 3.01 -23.08 -5.82
CA TYR A 90 4.21 -22.48 -5.24
C TYR A 90 3.87 -21.74 -3.95
N ASN A 91 4.48 -22.21 -2.85
CA ASN A 91 4.67 -21.54 -1.56
C ASN A 91 3.81 -20.30 -1.34
N TYR A 92 2.57 -20.51 -0.91
CA TYR A 92 1.84 -19.45 -0.24
C TYR A 92 2.70 -19.01 0.95
N PRO A 93 3.02 -17.70 1.11
CA PRO A 93 3.88 -17.29 2.21
C PRO A 93 3.22 -17.72 3.52
N SER A 94 3.92 -18.56 4.28
CA SER A 94 3.48 -19.03 5.61
C SER A 94 3.32 -17.86 6.59
N SER A 95 3.96 -16.74 6.27
CA SER A 95 3.88 -15.47 6.98
C SER A 95 2.90 -14.52 6.31
N VAL A 96 2.05 -13.92 7.13
CA VAL A 96 1.21 -12.78 6.75
C VAL A 96 2.11 -11.58 6.49
N ALA A 97 2.06 -10.99 5.29
CA ALA A 97 2.90 -9.84 4.91
C ALA A 97 2.16 -8.87 3.99
N ILE A 98 2.65 -7.63 3.92
CA ILE A 98 2.30 -6.63 2.90
C ILE A 98 3.50 -6.35 2.00
N GLN A 99 3.22 -5.86 0.79
CA GLN A 99 4.24 -5.23 -0.05
C GLN A 99 4.02 -3.72 -0.06
N LEU A 100 5.03 -2.97 0.36
CA LEU A 100 5.00 -1.50 0.41
C LEU A 100 5.94 -0.92 -0.66
N GLY A 101 5.38 -0.14 -1.58
CA GLY A 101 6.14 0.64 -2.57
C GLY A 101 6.07 2.13 -2.27
N LEU A 102 7.16 2.86 -2.49
CA LEU A 102 7.24 4.32 -2.32
C LEU A 102 7.76 4.94 -3.61
N HIS A 103 7.04 5.91 -4.15
CA HIS A 103 7.33 6.48 -5.47
C HIS A 103 6.89 7.94 -5.59
N HIS A 104 7.26 8.60 -6.69
CA HIS A 104 6.81 9.95 -6.99
C HIS A 104 5.30 9.98 -7.25
N ASN A 105 4.62 11.06 -6.87
CA ASN A 105 3.15 11.13 -6.90
C ASN A 105 2.55 11.08 -8.31
N ASP A 106 3.35 11.31 -9.36
CA ASP A 106 2.87 11.34 -10.76
C ASP A 106 3.05 10.00 -11.49
N VAL A 107 3.71 9.03 -10.86
CA VAL A 107 3.93 7.70 -11.44
C VAL A 107 3.17 6.65 -10.65
N SER A 108 3.04 5.48 -11.25
CA SER A 108 2.44 4.29 -10.65
C SER A 108 3.43 3.15 -10.77
N LEU A 109 3.78 2.51 -9.65
CA LEU A 109 4.74 1.43 -9.61
C LEU A 109 4.12 0.20 -8.97
N SER A 110 4.38 -0.97 -9.56
CA SER A 110 4.01 -2.24 -8.97
C SER A 110 4.81 -2.49 -7.67
N PRO A 111 4.15 -2.62 -6.51
CA PRO A 111 4.83 -3.00 -5.26
C PRO A 111 5.45 -4.40 -5.33
N HIS A 112 4.95 -5.26 -6.21
CA HIS A 112 5.51 -6.60 -6.40
C HIS A 112 6.95 -6.59 -6.91
N ARG A 113 7.26 -5.66 -7.83
CA ARG A 113 8.60 -5.54 -8.41
C ARG A 113 9.49 -4.51 -7.70
N ASN A 114 8.88 -3.48 -7.12
CA ASN A 114 9.61 -2.31 -6.60
C ASN A 114 9.41 -2.07 -5.11
N GLY A 115 8.59 -2.88 -4.45
CA GLY A 115 8.26 -2.74 -3.04
C GLY A 115 9.15 -3.57 -2.13
N VAL A 116 9.01 -3.30 -0.84
CA VAL A 116 9.59 -4.08 0.25
C VAL A 116 8.51 -4.92 0.90
N GLU A 117 8.85 -6.17 1.25
CA GLU A 117 7.95 -7.04 2.00
C GLU A 117 8.06 -6.72 3.50
N LEU A 118 6.92 -6.47 4.15
CA LEU A 118 6.83 -6.22 5.59
C LEU A 118 5.94 -7.29 6.23
N LEU A 119 6.53 -8.07 7.13
CA LEU A 119 5.82 -9.13 7.88
C LEU A 119 4.84 -8.51 8.88
N GLY A 120 3.64 -9.10 8.97
CA GLY A 120 2.61 -8.75 9.93
C GLY A 120 3.01 -9.03 11.38
N GLY A 121 2.38 -8.32 12.32
CA GLY A 121 2.69 -8.40 13.75
C GLY A 121 3.98 -7.70 14.15
N LYS A 122 4.56 -6.85 13.28
CA LYS A 122 5.78 -6.09 13.52
C LYS A 122 5.56 -4.60 13.26
N ASN A 123 6.35 -3.79 13.96
CA ASN A 123 6.46 -2.35 13.73
C ASN A 123 7.73 -2.07 12.93
N TYR A 124 7.62 -1.25 11.90
CA TYR A 124 8.74 -0.84 11.05
C TYR A 124 8.90 0.68 11.10
N GLN A 125 10.16 1.13 11.13
CA GLN A 125 10.51 2.54 10.96
C GLN A 125 11.25 2.70 9.63
N ILE A 126 10.64 3.42 8.69
CA ILE A 126 11.20 3.67 7.37
C ILE A 126 11.58 5.14 7.29
N THR A 127 12.83 5.41 6.93
CA THR A 127 13.34 6.78 6.72
C THR A 127 13.65 6.98 5.24
N LEU A 128 13.09 8.04 4.66
CA LEU A 128 13.23 8.33 3.24
C LEU A 128 14.25 9.44 2.99
N LYS A 129 15.10 9.23 1.98
CA LYS A 129 16.01 10.22 1.45
C LYS A 129 15.76 10.34 -0.05
N GLN A 130 15.24 11.49 -0.49
CA GLN A 130 15.13 11.78 -1.90
C GLN A 130 16.53 11.99 -2.49
N VAL A 131 16.82 11.29 -3.59
CA VAL A 131 18.02 11.48 -4.39
C VAL A 131 17.59 12.11 -5.70
N CYS A 132 17.93 13.37 -5.91
CA CYS A 132 17.78 14.00 -7.22
C CYS A 132 19.04 13.63 -8.02
N SER A 133 18.89 12.87 -9.10
CA SER A 133 19.98 12.70 -10.06
C SER A 133 19.96 13.89 -11.01
N ASP A 134 21.04 14.66 -11.07
CA ASP A 134 21.21 15.80 -11.97
C ASP A 134 21.35 15.38 -13.45
N SER A 135 21.20 14.10 -13.77
CA SER A 135 21.46 13.48 -15.07
C SER A 135 20.26 13.41 -16.03
N LEU A 136 19.19 14.15 -15.78
CA LEU A 136 18.03 14.28 -16.68
C LEU A 136 17.81 15.75 -17.07
N LYS A 137 18.87 16.39 -17.59
CA LYS A 137 18.78 17.63 -18.36
C LYS A 137 19.02 17.32 -19.83
#